data_AF-A0AAU3DZH1-F1
#
_entry.id   AF-A0AAU3DZH1-F1
#
_cell.length_a   1.000
_cell.length_b   1.000
_cell.length_c   1.000
_cell.angle_alpha   90.00
_cell.angle_beta   90.00
_cell.angle_gamma   90.00
#
_symmetry.space_group_name_H-M   'P 1'
#
loop_
_entity.id
_entity.type
_entity.pdbx_description
1 polymer ?
#
loop_
_entity_poly.entity_id
_entity_poly.type
_entity_poly.pdbx_seq_one_letter_code
_entity_poly.pdbx_strand_id
1 'polypeptide(L)' 'MTALRAGMLLHLTSAASPQFVRPIFFRLIRVHADWITYYGWIWLDGYQLDAKGDAVARRSLFVQEAGLRVLKSDAPPRS' A
#
# COMPACT_ATOMS: atom_id res chain seq x y z
N MET A 1 10.65 11.74 -0.93
CA MET A 1 9.52 10.78 -0.91
C MET A 1 10.00 9.48 -1.50
N THR A 2 9.83 8.36 -0.80
CA THR A 2 10.19 7.03 -1.32
C THR A 2 9.19 6.64 -2.40
N ALA A 3 9.66 6.39 -3.62
CA ALA A 3 8.80 5.93 -4.70
C ALA A 3 8.13 4.59 -4.32
N LEU A 4 6.80 4.53 -4.38
CA LEU A 4 6.04 3.30 -4.13
C LEU A 4 6.36 2.27 -5.20
N ARG A 5 6.66 1.03 -4.79
CA ARG A 5 6.97 -0.08 -5.69
C ARG A 5 6.48 -1.41 -5.15
N ALA A 6 6.39 -2.39 -6.04
CA ALA A 6 6.10 -3.77 -5.68
C ALA A 6 7.02 -4.29 -4.56
N GLY A 7 6.49 -5.16 -3.69
CA GLY A 7 7.17 -5.75 -2.55
C GLY A 7 7.12 -4.91 -1.26
N MET A 8 6.78 -3.61 -1.34
CA MET A 8 6.69 -2.77 -0.14
C MET A 8 5.58 -3.22 0.81
N LEU A 9 5.89 -3.21 2.11
CA LEU A 9 4.91 -3.46 3.16
C LEU A 9 4.38 -2.13 3.70
N LEU A 10 3.07 -1.95 3.61
CA LEU A 10 2.34 -0.76 4.03
C LEU A 10 1.47 -1.07 5.25
N HIS A 11 1.39 -0.11 6.18
CA HIS A 11 0.38 -0.07 7.23
C HIS A 11 -0.70 0.91 6.82
N LEU A 12 -1.85 0.38 6.38
CA LEU A 12 -2.95 1.21 5.90
C LEU A 12 -3.89 1.50 7.07
N THR A 13 -4.09 2.79 7.33
CA THR A 13 -4.93 3.32 8.42
C THR A 13 -5.96 4.27 7.84
N SER A 14 -6.85 4.80 8.68
CA SER A 14 -7.84 5.81 8.30
C SER A 14 -7.21 7.06 7.65
N ALA A 15 -5.94 7.37 7.92
CA ALA A 15 -5.21 8.45 7.27
C ALA A 15 -5.04 8.24 5.75
N ALA A 16 -4.98 6.98 5.29
CA ALA A 16 -4.86 6.64 3.87
C ALA A 16 -6.23 6.53 3.18
N SER A 17 -7.27 6.11 3.90
CA SER A 17 -8.66 6.12 3.44
C SER A 17 -9.61 5.84 4.60
N PRO A 18 -10.77 6.53 4.71
CA PRO A 18 -11.75 6.30 5.77
C PRO A 18 -12.23 4.85 5.91
N GLN A 19 -12.13 4.04 4.85
CA GLN A 19 -12.52 2.62 4.87
C GLN A 19 -11.71 1.77 5.87
N PHE A 20 -10.54 2.24 6.29
CA PHE A 20 -9.65 1.53 7.22
C PHE A 20 -9.93 1.91 8.67
N VAL A 21 -11.19 1.75 9.12
CA VAL A 21 -11.56 1.89 10.54
C VAL A 21 -10.75 0.93 11.41
N ARG A 22 -10.49 -0.27 10.88
CA ARG A 22 -9.47 -1.19 11.40
C ARG A 22 -8.28 -1.17 10.45
N PRO A 23 -7.06 -0.90 10.93
CA PRO A 23 -5.90 -0.86 10.07
C PRO A 23 -5.54 -2.25 9.55
N ILE A 24 -4.87 -2.28 8.39
CA ILE A 24 -4.41 -3.53 7.77
C ILE A 24 -2.93 -3.43 7.38
N PHE A 25 -2.26 -4.57 7.35
CA PHE A 25 -0.97 -4.72 6.69
C PHE A 25 -1.21 -5.11 5.23
N PHE A 26 -0.47 -4.47 4.32
CA PHE A 26 -0.66 -4.63 2.90
C PHE A 26 0.67 -4.72 2.16
N ARG A 27 0.88 -5.82 1.44
CA ARG A 27 2.04 -6.00 0.56
C ARG A 27 1.68 -5.55 -0.85
N LEU A 28 2.33 -4.48 -1.29
CA LEU A 28 2.13 -3.85 -2.59
C LEU A 28 2.65 -4.76 -3.72
N ILE A 29 1.88 -4.91 -4.79
CA ILE A 29 2.25 -5.64 -6.02
C ILE A 29 2.34 -4.67 -7.20
N ARG A 30 1.41 -3.72 -7.29
CA ARG A 30 1.36 -2.76 -8.40
C ARG A 30 0.77 -1.43 -7.96
N VAL A 31 1.37 -0.34 -8.44
CA VAL A 31 0.83 1.01 -8.38
C VAL A 31 0.27 1.33 -9.76
N HIS A 32 -0.96 1.82 -9.84
CA HIS A 32 -1.55 2.30 -11.09
C HIS A 32 -1.46 3.83 -11.14
N ALA A 33 -0.24 4.35 -11.34
CA ALA A 33 0.02 5.79 -11.40
C ALA A 33 -0.59 6.44 -12.64
N ASP A 34 -0.83 5.67 -13.71
CA ASP A 34 -1.37 6.17 -14.98
C ASP A 34 -2.90 6.26 -14.98
N TRP A 35 -3.58 5.75 -13.94
CA TRP A 35 -5.01 5.93 -13.79
C TRP A 35 -5.27 7.35 -13.30
N ILE A 36 -6.10 8.10 -14.03
CA ILE A 36 -6.46 9.49 -13.72
C ILE A 36 -6.95 9.53 -12.28
N THR A 37 -6.11 10.05 -11.40
CA THR A 37 -6.39 10.11 -9.98
C THR A 37 -6.66 11.55 -9.59
N TYR A 38 -7.72 11.76 -8.82
CA TYR A 38 -7.91 13.03 -8.11
C TYR A 38 -6.65 13.33 -7.30
N TYR A 39 -6.23 14.60 -7.28
CA TYR A 39 -4.97 15.07 -6.68
C TYR A 39 -4.64 14.34 -5.36
N GLY A 40 -3.54 13.56 -5.36
CA GLY A 40 -3.01 12.88 -4.18
C GLY A 40 -3.63 11.52 -3.84
N TRP A 41 -4.54 10.98 -4.66
CA TRP A 41 -5.05 9.62 -4.54
C TRP A 41 -4.36 8.68 -5.53
N ILE A 42 -4.30 7.39 -5.23
CA ILE A 42 -3.69 6.37 -6.10
C ILE A 42 -4.41 5.03 -5.95
N TRP A 43 -4.35 4.23 -7.00
CA TRP A 43 -4.81 2.85 -7.00
C TRP A 43 -3.64 1.88 -6.74
N LEU A 44 -3.81 1.00 -5.75
CA LEU A 44 -2.85 0.00 -5.34
C LEU A 44 -3.44 -1.40 -5.46
N ASP A 45 -2.71 -2.32 -6.10
CA ASP A 45 -3.00 -3.75 -6.03
C ASP A 45 -2.00 -4.44 -5.11
N GLY A 46 -2.51 -5.37 -4.29
CA GLY A 46 -1.66 -6.09 -3.35
C GLY A 46 -2.38 -7.12 -2.52
N TYR A 47 -1.68 -7.63 -1.50
CA TYR A 47 -2.21 -8.60 -0.56
C TYR A 47 -2.40 -7.98 0.82
N GLN A 48 -3.58 -8.13 1.41
CA GLN A 48 -3.73 -7.96 2.85
C GLN A 48 -3.01 -9.11 3.56
N LEU A 49 -2.29 -8.78 4.63
CA LEU A 49 -1.61 -9.75 5.47
C LEU A 49 -2.32 -9.93 6.82
N ASP A 50 -2.17 -11.11 7.41
CA ASP A 50 -2.51 -11.35 8.81
C ASP A 50 -1.38 -10.93 9.77
N ALA A 51 -1.54 -11.26 11.05
CA ALA A 51 -0.53 -10.95 12.08
C ALA A 51 0.78 -11.74 11.94
N LYS A 52 0.78 -12.84 11.18
CA LYS A 52 1.98 -13.65 10.88
C LYS A 52 2.70 -13.16 9.62
N GLY A 53 2.05 -12.28 8.85
CA GLY A 53 2.56 -11.77 7.57
C GLY A 53 2.11 -12.61 6.37
N ASP A 54 1.19 -13.55 6.56
CA ASP A 54 0.68 -14.40 5.50
C ASP A 54 -0.39 -13.67 4.69
N ALA A 55 -0.37 -13.85 3.37
CA ALA A 55 -1.36 -13.24 2.49
C ALA A 55 -2.73 -13.89 2.65
N VAL A 56 -3.71 -13.14 3.14
CA VAL A 56 -5.08 -13.64 3.39
C VAL A 56 -6.09 -13.21 2.33
N ALA A 57 -5.83 -12.11 1.62
CA ALA A 57 -6.72 -11.63 0.56
C ALA A 57 -5.95 -10.77 -0.46
N ARG A 58 -6.31 -10.88 -1.74
CA ARG A 58 -5.90 -9.91 -2.78
C ARG A 58 -6.88 -8.74 -2.80
N ARG A 59 -6.39 -7.51 -2.88
CA ARG A 59 -7.21 -6.29 -2.88
C ARG A 59 -6.69 -5.26 -3.88
N SER A 60 -7.63 -4.53 -4.46
CA SER A 60 -7.40 -3.28 -5.19
C SER A 60 -7.94 -2.14 -4.33
N LEU A 61 -7.09 -1.17 -3.98
CA LEU A 61 -7.37 -0.14 -2.98
C LEU A 61 -7.15 1.24 -3.58
N PHE A 62 -8.14 2.12 -3.40
CA PHE A 62 -8.02 3.54 -3.71
C PHE A 62 -7.71 4.31 -2.43
N VAL A 63 -6.52 4.92 -2.37
CA VAL A 63 -5.96 5.49 -1.14
C VAL A 63 -5.29 6.83 -1.40
N GLN A 64 -5.23 7.67 -0.38
CA GLN A 64 -4.50 8.93 -0.41
C GLN A 64 -3.02 8.70 -0.09
N GLU A 65 -2.12 9.13 -0.98
CA GLU A 65 -0.68 8.90 -0.89
C GLU A 65 -0.09 9.50 0.39
N ALA A 66 -0.55 10.71 0.77
CA ALA A 66 -0.09 11.41 1.97
C ALA A 66 -0.35 10.64 3.28
N GLY A 67 -1.33 9.73 3.28
CA GLY A 67 -1.67 8.91 4.44
C GLY A 67 -0.95 7.57 4.52
N LEU A 68 -0.12 7.23 3.52
CA LEU A 68 0.55 5.93 3.46
C LEU A 68 1.72 5.85 4.42
N ARG A 69 1.74 4.76 5.21
CA ARG A 69 2.86 4.43 6.10
C ARG A 69 3.62 3.22 5.59
N VAL A 70 4.85 3.43 5.15
CA VAL A 70 5.77 2.37 4.72
C VAL A 70 6.45 1.77 5.96
N LEU A 71 6.34 0.45 6.13
CA LEU A 71 7.01 -0.27 7.22
C LEU A 71 8.34 -0.88 6.78
N LYS A 72 8.36 -1.47 5.58
CA LYS A 72 9.56 -2.02 4.97
C LYS A 72 9.51 -1.74 3.49
N SER A 73 10.56 -1.07 2.99
CA SER A 73 10.79 -1.03 1.55
C SER A 73 11.62 -2.26 1.21
N ASP A 74 11.09 -3.15 0.39
CA ASP A 74 11.94 -4.14 -0.26
C ASP A 74 12.74 -3.39 -1.32
N ALA A 75 13.88 -2.82 -0.91
CA ALA A 75 14.92 -2.40 -1.82
C ALA A 75 15.73 -3.66 -2.12
N PRO A 76 15.95 -4.03 -3.38
CA PRO A 76 17.08 -4.90 -3.64
C PRO A 76 18.31 -4.23 -3.00
N PRO A 77 19.16 -4.99 -2.28
CA PRO A 77 20.41 -4.44 -1.80
C PRO A 77 21.12 -3.79 -3.00
N ARG A 78 21.47 -2.51 -2.90
CA ARG A 78 22.38 -1.90 -3.86
C ARG A 78 23.73 -2.60 -3.66
N SER A 79 24.01 -3.59 -4.51
CA SER A 79 25.36 -4.11 -4.73
C SER A 79 26.17 -3.11 -5.53
#